data_AF-A0A8T1CWB2-F1
#
_entry.id   AF-A0A8T1CWB2-F1
#
_cell.length_a   1.000
_cell.length_b   1.000
_cell.length_c   1.000
_cell.angle_alpha   90.00
_cell.angle_beta   90.00
_cell.angle_gamma   90.00
#
_symmetry.space_group_name_H-M   'P 1'
#
loop_
_entity.id
_entity.type
_entity.pdbx_description
1 polymer ?
#
loop_
_entity_poly.entity_id
_entity_poly.type
_entity_poly.pdbx_seq_one_letter_code
_entity_poly.pdbx_strand_id
1 'polypeptide(L)'
;MSTKDDGLCAGCIKGKHSVTSFSKSTKKMKTTQVLELVHSALMGPIKTLSNGGSKNVLLFVYDFSRYIVGFFLKKKSKVVSCFSKSRVLVEN
;
A
#
# COMPACT_ATOMS: atom_id res chain seq x y z
N MET A 1 19.17 53.98 11.35
CA MET A 1 19.74 52.63 11.18
C MET A 1 18.57 51.68 11.02
N SER A 2 18.21 51.30 9.79
CA SER A 2 17.02 50.50 9.53
C SER A 2 17.34 49.03 9.82
N THR A 3 16.73 48.44 10.84
CA THR A 3 16.81 47.01 11.14
C THR A 3 16.11 46.26 10.01
N LYS A 4 16.88 45.61 9.13
CA LYS A 4 16.32 44.65 8.16
C LYS A 4 15.75 43.51 8.97
N ASP A 5 14.43 43.46 9.03
CA ASP A 5 13.69 42.29 9.47
C ASP A 5 14.08 41.14 8.52
N ASP A 6 14.84 40.16 9.02
CA ASP A 6 15.14 38.90 8.32
C ASP A 6 13.89 38.00 8.25
N GLY A 7 12.70 38.61 8.12
CA GLY A 7 11.39 37.98 8.14
C GLY A 7 11.08 37.32 6.82
N LEU A 8 11.39 36.03 6.74
CA LEU A 8 10.84 35.14 5.72
C LEU A 8 9.31 35.28 5.70
N CYS A 9 8.72 35.66 4.56
CA CYS A 9 7.28 35.83 4.48
C CYS A 9 6.54 34.49 4.68
N ALA A 10 5.31 34.55 5.19
CA ALA A 10 4.50 33.36 5.44
C ALA A 10 4.33 32.47 4.19
N GLY A 11 4.31 33.07 2.99
CA GLY A 11 4.27 32.34 1.72
C GLY A 11 5.56 31.57 1.43
N CYS A 12 6.73 32.17 1.67
CA CYS A 12 8.04 31.53 1.53
C CYS A 12 8.19 30.35 2.48
N ILE A 13 7.72 30.49 3.74
CA ILE A 13 7.75 29.42 4.73
C ILE A 13 6.90 28.24 4.25
N LYS A 14 5.65 28.46 3.84
CA LYS A 14 4.75 27.39 3.37
C LYS A 14 5.21 26.75 2.05
N GLY A 15 5.74 27.54 1.13
CA GLY A 15 6.17 27.07 -0.19
C GLY A 15 7.51 26.32 -0.19
N LYS A 16 8.39 26.61 0.76
CA LYS A 16 9.72 25.98 0.89
C LYS A 16 9.85 25.07 2.10
N HIS A 17 8.77 24.81 2.83
CA HIS A 17 8.80 23.90 3.96
C HIS A 17 9.16 22.49 3.47
N SER A 18 10.33 21.99 3.87
CA SER A 18 10.67 20.60 3.67
C SER A 18 9.82 19.73 4.59
N VAL A 19 9.36 18.59 4.08
CA VAL A 19 8.64 17.63 4.93
C VAL A 19 9.60 17.15 6.01
N THR A 20 9.21 17.30 7.27
CA THR A 20 9.97 16.74 8.39
C THR A 20 10.04 15.22 8.26
N SER A 21 11.12 14.62 8.72
CA SER A 21 11.29 13.16 8.61
C SER A 21 10.11 12.46 9.29
N PHE A 22 9.43 11.58 8.56
CA PHE A 22 8.44 10.69 9.15
C PHE A 22 9.12 9.83 10.22
N SER A 23 8.40 9.59 11.33
CA SER A 23 8.82 8.61 12.33
C SER A 23 9.23 7.31 11.65
N LYS A 24 10.43 6.81 11.96
CA LYS A 24 10.90 5.53 11.42
C LYS A 24 9.89 4.45 11.79
N SER A 25 9.36 3.76 10.79
CA SER A 25 8.52 2.58 11.04
C SER A 25 9.35 1.56 11.84
N THR A 26 8.87 1.19 13.02
CA THR A 26 9.50 0.16 13.84
C THR A 26 9.37 -1.15 13.08
N LYS A 27 10.50 -1.77 12.71
CA LYS A 27 10.54 -3.08 12.00
C LYS A 27 9.95 -4.26 12.80
N LYS A 28 9.35 -4.01 13.98
CA LYS A 28 8.72 -5.06 14.77
C LYS A 28 7.45 -5.52 14.07
N MET A 29 7.32 -6.84 13.93
CA MET A 29 6.03 -7.44 13.61
C MET A 29 5.02 -7.00 14.66
N LYS A 30 3.93 -6.42 14.19
CA LYS A 30 2.84 -5.97 15.06
C LYS A 30 1.80 -7.06 15.27
N THR A 31 1.76 -8.04 14.38
CA THR A 31 0.79 -9.13 14.39
C THR A 31 1.28 -10.34 15.18
N THR A 32 0.33 -10.98 15.85
CA THR A 32 0.50 -12.14 16.72
C THR A 32 -0.27 -13.37 16.23
N GLN A 33 -1.22 -13.18 15.31
CA GLN A 33 -2.03 -14.26 14.75
C GLN A 33 -2.25 -14.11 13.23
N VAL A 34 -2.53 -15.25 12.58
CA VAL A 34 -2.88 -15.30 11.16
C VAL A 34 -4.15 -14.48 10.92
N LEU A 35 -4.22 -13.79 9.77
CA LEU A 35 -5.32 -12.90 9.36
C LEU A 35 -5.53 -11.62 10.19
N GLU A 36 -4.70 -11.34 11.19
CA GLU A 36 -4.81 -10.10 12.00
C GLU A 36 -4.62 -8.83 11.15
N LEU A 37 -3.66 -8.86 10.22
CA LEU A 37 -3.43 -7.79 9.25
C LEU A 37 -3.11 -8.39 7.88
N VAL A 38 -3.86 -7.94 6.87
CA VAL A 38 -3.65 -8.31 5.47
C VAL A 38 -3.51 -7.03 4.66
N HIS A 39 -2.37 -6.89 3.99
CA HIS A 39 -2.15 -5.82 3.02
C HIS A 39 -2.62 -6.29 1.64
N SER A 40 -3.64 -5.64 1.10
CA SER A 40 -4.12 -5.91 -0.25
C SER A 40 -3.71 -4.80 -1.21
N ALA A 41 -3.21 -5.16 -2.38
CA ALA A 41 -2.89 -4.22 -3.45
C ALA A 41 -3.54 -4.66 -4.77
N LEU A 42 -4.27 -3.74 -5.41
CA LEU A 42 -4.83 -3.97 -6.75
C LEU A 42 -4.05 -3.13 -7.75
N MET A 43 -3.30 -3.79 -8.61
CA MET A 43 -2.66 -3.17 -9.76
C MET A 43 -3.66 -3.03 -10.90
N GLY A 44 -3.79 -1.80 -11.40
CA GLY A 44 -4.76 -1.41 -12.43
C GLY A 44 -4.52 -2.09 -13.78
N PRO A 45 -5.32 -1.74 -14.82
CA PRO A 45 -5.24 -2.41 -16.10
C PRO A 45 -3.85 -2.22 -16.73
N ILE A 46 -3.05 -3.28 -16.65
CA ILE A 46 -1.76 -3.40 -17.30
C ILE A 46 -2.01 -3.43 -18.82
N LYS A 47 -1.12 -2.76 -19.57
CA LYS A 47 -1.23 -2.66 -21.04
C LYS A 47 -1.29 -4.04 -21.69
N THR A 48 -0.42 -4.93 -21.24
CA THR A 48 -0.31 -6.30 -21.73
C THR A 48 -1.31 -7.21 -21.01
N LEU A 49 -2.03 -8.02 -21.77
CA LEU A 49 -2.84 -9.09 -21.22
C LEU A 49 -1.93 -10.18 -20.65
N SER A 50 -2.24 -10.67 -19.46
CA SER A 50 -1.68 -11.94 -18.98
C SER A 50 -2.04 -13.07 -19.95
N ASN A 51 -1.35 -14.22 -19.89
CA ASN A 51 -1.72 -15.43 -20.63
C ASN A 51 -3.20 -15.86 -20.42
N GLY A 52 -3.78 -15.54 -19.25
CA GLY A 52 -5.21 -15.79 -18.95
C GLY A 52 -6.19 -14.70 -19.37
N GLY A 53 -5.76 -13.70 -20.16
CA GLY A 53 -6.60 -12.59 -20.63
C GLY A 53 -7.02 -11.59 -19.56
N SER A 54 -6.31 -11.50 -18.44
CA SER A 54 -6.53 -10.51 -17.38
C SER A 54 -5.65 -9.28 -17.59
N LYS A 55 -6.16 -8.11 -17.19
CA LYS A 55 -5.40 -6.85 -17.17
C LYS A 55 -5.08 -6.37 -15.76
N ASN A 56 -5.70 -6.93 -14.72
CA ASN A 56 -5.45 -6.49 -13.34
C ASN A 56 -4.78 -7.63 -12.56
N VAL A 57 -3.98 -7.24 -11.56
CA VAL A 57 -3.35 -8.18 -10.62
C VAL A 57 -3.73 -7.76 -9.21
N LEU A 58 -4.23 -8.70 -8.42
CA LEU A 58 -4.54 -8.51 -7.01
C LEU A 58 -3.53 -9.28 -6.17
N LEU A 59 -2.91 -8.60 -5.21
CA LEU A 59 -1.95 -9.17 -4.27
C LEU A 59 -2.52 -9.11 -2.87
N PHE A 60 -2.38 -10.20 -2.11
CA PHE A 60 -2.56 -10.21 -0.66
C PHE A 60 -1.26 -10.59 0.01
N VAL A 61 -0.85 -9.78 0.99
CA VAL A 61 0.31 -10.01 1.84
C VAL A 61 -0.19 -10.14 3.27
N TYR A 62 0.01 -11.30 3.87
CA TYR A 62 -0.38 -11.58 5.24
C TYR A 62 0.76 -11.16 6.15
N ASP A 63 0.53 -10.18 7.02
CA ASP A 63 1.63 -9.60 7.82
C ASP A 63 2.25 -10.66 8.73
N PHE A 64 1.41 -11.46 9.43
CA PHE A 64 1.83 -12.48 10.39
C PHE A 64 2.70 -13.59 9.78
N SER A 65 2.20 -14.27 8.76
CA SER A 65 2.90 -15.41 8.15
C SER A 65 3.92 -15.01 7.09
N ARG A 66 3.93 -13.74 6.68
CA ARG A 66 4.64 -13.24 5.48
C ARG A 66 4.23 -13.96 4.19
N TYR A 67 3.12 -14.70 4.22
CA TYR A 67 2.58 -15.37 3.04
C TYR A 67 2.07 -14.33 2.03
N ILE A 68 2.32 -14.60 0.75
CA ILE A 68 1.94 -13.72 -0.35
C ILE A 68 1.21 -14.55 -1.39
N VAL A 69 0.04 -14.08 -1.81
CA VAL A 69 -0.74 -14.71 -2.88
C VAL A 69 -1.24 -13.69 -3.88
N GLY A 70 -1.06 -14.01 -5.16
CA GLY A 70 -1.44 -13.18 -6.29
C GLY A 70 -2.56 -13.80 -7.12
N PHE A 71 -3.47 -12.96 -7.61
CA PHE A 71 -4.56 -13.36 -8.51
C PHE A 71 -4.61 -12.47 -9.74
N PHE A 72 -4.78 -13.08 -10.91
CA PHE A 72 -5.10 -12.36 -12.14
C PHE A 72 -6.61 -12.09 -12.22
N LEU A 73 -6.98 -10.83 -12.47
CA LEU A 73 -8.36 -10.38 -12.51
C LEU A 73 -8.75 -9.76 -13.86
N LYS A 74 -9.79 -10.33 -14.46
CA LYS A 74 -10.47 -9.75 -15.65
C LYS A 74 -11.30 -8.51 -15.30
N LYS A 75 -11.92 -8.48 -14.11
CA LYS A 75 -12.76 -7.38 -13.62
C LYS A 75 -12.43 -7.07 -12.17
N LYS A 76 -12.41 -5.79 -11.79
CA LYS A 76 -12.17 -5.33 -10.41
C LYS A 76 -13.24 -5.84 -9.42
N SER A 77 -14.47 -6.09 -9.88
CA SER A 77 -15.55 -6.64 -9.05
C SER A 77 -15.27 -8.03 -8.48
N LYS A 78 -14.26 -8.75 -8.97
CA LYS A 78 -13.89 -10.09 -8.47
C LYS A 78 -13.00 -10.07 -7.22
N VAL A 79 -12.56 -8.89 -6.75
CA VAL A 79 -11.67 -8.77 -5.58
C VAL A 79 -12.21 -9.51 -4.35
N VAL A 80 -13.49 -9.30 -4.00
CA VAL A 80 -14.12 -9.93 -2.82
C VAL A 80 -14.11 -11.47 -2.92
N SER A 81 -14.39 -12.00 -4.12
CA SER A 81 -14.35 -13.44 -4.35
C SER A 81 -12.94 -14.02 -4.24
N CYS A 82 -11.91 -13.27 -4.65
CA CYS A 82 -10.52 -13.68 -4.49
C CYS A 82 -10.05 -13.60 -3.03
N PHE A 83 -10.49 -12.59 -2.28
CA PHE A 83 -10.21 -12.52 -0.84
C PHE A 83 -10.77 -13.74 -0.09
N SER A 84 -11.99 -14.15 -0.42
CA SER A 84 -12.59 -15.35 0.21
C SER A 84 -11.77 -16.60 -0.09
N LYS A 85 -11.28 -16.75 -1.34
CA LYS A 85 -10.38 -17.85 -1.71
C LYS A 85 -9.03 -17.78 -1.02
N SER A 86 -8.45 -16.58 -0.89
CA SER A 86 -7.13 -16.41 -0.29
C SER A 86 -7.14 -16.73 1.20
N ARG A 87 -8.25 -16.46 1.91
CA ARG A 87 -8.42 -16.86 3.31
C ARG A 87 -8.30 -18.38 3.50
N VAL A 88 -9.02 -19.16 2.69
CA VAL A 88 -8.97 -20.63 2.74
C VAL A 88 -7.56 -21.17 2.44
N LEU A 89 -6.79 -20.49 1.60
CA LEU A 89 -5.40 -20.88 1.30
C LEU A 89 -4.44 -20.64 2.48
N VAL A 90 -4.79 -19.76 3.42
CA VAL A 90 -3.95 -19.36 4.55
C VAL A 90 -4.37 -20.01 5.86
N GLU A 91 -5.63 -20.44 5.96
CA GLU A 91 -6.18 -21.14 7.13
C GLU A 91 -5.90 -22.65 7.14
N ASN A 92 -5.46 -23.25 6.02
CA ASN A 92 -5.04 -24.67 5.92
C ASN A 92 -3.53 -24.83 6.15
#